data_AF-A0A2H9R7N7-F1
#
_entry.id   AF-A0A2H9R7N7-F1
#
_cell.length_a   1.000
_cell.length_b   1.000
_cell.length_c   1.000
_cell.angle_alpha   90.00
_cell.angle_beta   90.00
_cell.angle_gamma   90.00
#
_symmetry.space_group_name_H-M   'P 1'
#
loop_
_entity.id
_entity.type
_entity.pdbx_description
1 polymer ?
#
loop_
_entity_poly.entity_id
_entity_poly.type
_entity_poly.pdbx_seq_one_letter_code
_entity_poly.pdbx_strand_id
1 'polypeptide(L)'
;MTFKGGTALKKIYFPQTRFSEDLDFTCDSDISEDLKSMIDTEIKKKLDVNFTSIKPERTGNNSKKFYVKYNGFNGSPNSVRVDLSLREKVIRKPLYMPVLHIYELGNQFAIPTMNLEEIMAEKIRALVYTPGQPRHLYDSWYLSVQNNVKIIPSLVESKISFYNESFS
;
A
#
# COMPACT_ATOMS: atom_id res chain seq x y z
N MET A 1 -4.05 -1.71 11.29
CA MET A 1 -3.75 -1.72 9.83
C MET A 1 -3.42 -0.30 9.39
N THR A 2 -2.33 -0.13 8.64
CA THR A 2 -1.83 1.17 8.16
C THR A 2 -1.57 1.09 6.66
N PHE A 3 -2.18 2.00 5.89
CA PHE A 3 -2.05 2.07 4.44
C PHE A 3 -0.69 2.66 4.02
N LYS A 4 -0.08 2.10 2.97
CA LYS A 4 1.26 2.51 2.53
C LYS A 4 1.49 2.25 1.03
N GLY A 5 2.75 2.35 0.62
CA GLY A 5 3.14 2.03 -0.75
C GLY A 5 2.82 3.12 -1.77
N GLY A 6 2.88 2.74 -3.06
CA GLY A 6 2.68 3.71 -4.16
C GLY A 6 1.25 4.25 -4.24
N THR A 7 0.27 3.43 -3.89
CA THR A 7 -1.14 3.83 -3.93
C THR A 7 -1.49 4.78 -2.80
N ALA A 8 -0.86 4.64 -1.62
CA ALA A 8 -0.93 5.67 -0.57
C ALA A 8 -0.35 7.01 -1.02
N LEU A 9 0.81 7.00 -1.71
CA LEU A 9 1.36 8.23 -2.29
C LEU A 9 0.36 8.92 -3.23
N LYS A 10 -0.34 8.17 -4.09
CA LYS A 10 -1.29 8.76 -5.04
C LYS A 10 -2.62 9.16 -4.42
N LYS A 11 -3.19 8.32 -3.56
CA LYS A 11 -4.54 8.48 -3.02
C LYS A 11 -4.61 9.30 -1.75
N ILE A 12 -3.48 9.62 -1.13
CA ILE A 12 -3.45 10.36 0.14
C ILE A 12 -2.64 11.64 0.03
N TYR A 13 -1.43 11.55 -0.51
CA TYR A 13 -0.48 12.67 -0.45
C TYR A 13 -0.41 13.49 -1.73
N PHE A 14 -0.29 12.83 -2.89
CA PHE A 14 0.14 13.45 -4.14
C PHE A 14 -0.63 12.86 -5.33
N PRO A 15 -1.77 13.46 -5.73
CA PRO A 15 -2.60 12.93 -6.81
C PRO A 15 -1.88 12.89 -8.17
N GLN A 16 -0.81 13.68 -8.33
CA GLN A 16 0.00 13.78 -9.54
C GLN A 16 1.13 12.73 -9.65
N THR A 17 1.29 11.86 -8.66
CA THR A 17 2.24 10.74 -8.75
C THR A 17 1.84 9.76 -9.85
N ARG A 18 2.80 8.94 -10.29
CA ARG A 18 2.56 7.83 -11.22
C ARG A 18 1.39 6.95 -10.78
N PHE A 19 0.76 6.29 -11.75
CA PHE A 19 -0.29 5.33 -11.47
C PHE A 19 0.21 4.13 -10.63
N SER A 20 -0.67 3.64 -9.76
CA SER A 20 -0.44 2.51 -8.85
C SER A 20 -1.79 1.90 -8.46
N GLU A 21 -1.94 0.60 -8.64
CA GLU A 21 -3.21 -0.12 -8.42
C GLU A 21 -3.19 -1.00 -7.17
N ASP A 22 -2.02 -1.51 -6.79
CA ASP A 22 -1.87 -2.42 -5.64
C ASP A 22 -2.20 -1.71 -4.32
N LEU A 23 -2.90 -2.38 -3.41
CA LEU A 23 -3.18 -1.88 -2.07
C LEU A 23 -2.24 -2.55 -1.07
N ASP A 24 -1.28 -1.78 -0.57
CA ASP A 24 -0.30 -2.27 0.41
C ASP A 24 -0.65 -1.77 1.82
N PHE A 25 -0.65 -2.68 2.78
CA PHE A 25 -0.89 -2.37 4.19
C PHE A 25 0.15 -3.03 5.08
N THR A 26 0.44 -2.37 6.21
CA THR A 26 1.05 -3.03 7.37
C THR A 26 -0.04 -3.36 8.39
N CYS A 27 -0.05 -4.59 8.88
CA CYS A 27 -1.04 -5.09 9.83
C CYS A 27 -0.36 -5.67 11.08
N ASP A 28 -0.95 -5.43 12.25
CA ASP A 28 -0.48 -5.98 13.53
C ASP A 28 -0.91 -7.45 13.73
N SER A 29 -1.95 -7.87 13.00
CA SER A 29 -2.50 -9.22 13.03
C SER A 29 -3.00 -9.62 11.64
N ASP A 30 -3.12 -10.93 11.42
CA ASP A 30 -3.72 -11.48 10.21
C ASP A 30 -5.24 -11.24 10.22
N ILE A 31 -5.69 -10.32 9.37
CA ILE A 31 -7.12 -10.01 9.13
C ILE A 31 -7.57 -10.46 7.73
N SER A 32 -6.79 -11.31 7.07
CA SER A 32 -6.98 -11.59 5.64
C SER A 32 -8.32 -12.28 5.36
N GLU A 33 -8.72 -13.28 6.15
CA GLU A 33 -10.00 -13.97 5.94
C GLU A 33 -11.20 -13.07 6.27
N ASP A 34 -11.14 -12.29 7.35
CA ASP A 34 -12.18 -11.32 7.70
C ASP A 34 -12.37 -10.27 6.60
N LEU A 35 -11.27 -9.75 6.06
CA LEU A 35 -11.30 -8.78 4.97
C LEU A 35 -11.88 -9.39 3.69
N LYS A 36 -11.52 -10.63 3.34
CA LYS A 36 -12.10 -11.33 2.18
C LYS A 36 -13.59 -11.54 2.36
N SER A 37 -14.03 -11.95 3.56
CA SER A 37 -15.44 -12.12 3.90
C SER A 37 -16.22 -10.82 3.78
N MET A 38 -15.70 -9.72 4.35
CA MET A 38 -16.32 -8.39 4.25
C MET A 38 -16.40 -7.91 2.80
N ILE A 39 -15.36 -8.15 1.99
CA ILE A 39 -15.39 -7.84 0.56
C ILE A 39 -16.53 -8.60 -0.12
N ASP A 40 -16.58 -9.92 0.07
CA ASP A 40 -17.52 -10.81 -0.61
C ASP A 40 -18.99 -10.57 -0.20
N THR A 41 -19.23 -10.18 1.04
CA THR A 41 -20.58 -10.07 1.60
C THR A 41 -21.15 -8.65 1.58
N GLU A 42 -20.35 -7.63 1.92
CA GLU A 42 -20.81 -6.26 2.09
C GLU A 42 -20.39 -5.36 0.93
N ILE A 43 -19.10 -5.34 0.61
CA ILE A 43 -18.55 -4.36 -0.35
C ILE A 43 -19.09 -4.64 -1.74
N LYS A 44 -19.15 -5.92 -2.14
CA LYS A 44 -19.76 -6.34 -3.42
C LYS A 44 -21.19 -5.83 -3.62
N LYS A 45 -21.97 -5.66 -2.55
CA LYS A 45 -23.36 -5.22 -2.62
C LYS A 45 -23.51 -3.70 -2.59
N LYS A 46 -22.54 -3.00 -2.01
CA LYS A 46 -22.56 -1.54 -1.83
C LYS A 46 -21.99 -0.77 -3.03
N LEU A 47 -21.15 -1.40 -3.84
CA LEU A 47 -20.49 -0.77 -4.98
C LEU A 47 -21.07 -1.28 -6.29
N ASP A 48 -21.24 -0.38 -7.25
CA ASP A 48 -21.59 -0.70 -8.64
C ASP A 48 -20.36 -1.21 -9.41
N VAL A 49 -19.83 -2.34 -8.96
CA VAL A 49 -18.65 -3.00 -9.55
C VAL A 49 -18.97 -4.48 -9.70
N ASN A 50 -18.76 -5.04 -10.89
CA ASN A 50 -18.95 -6.46 -11.16
C ASN A 50 -17.79 -7.28 -10.61
N PHE A 51 -17.79 -7.53 -9.29
CA PHE A 51 -16.80 -8.36 -8.65
C PHE A 51 -16.99 -9.84 -8.99
N THR A 52 -15.92 -10.50 -9.45
CA THR A 52 -15.99 -11.88 -9.96
C THR A 52 -15.49 -12.90 -8.95
N SER A 53 -14.33 -12.67 -8.33
CA SER A 53 -13.75 -13.64 -7.39
C SER A 53 -12.67 -13.01 -6.53
N ILE A 54 -12.32 -13.67 -5.43
CA ILE A 54 -11.12 -13.38 -4.66
C ILE A 54 -10.17 -14.58 -4.83
N LYS A 55 -8.93 -14.32 -5.25
CA LYS A 55 -7.93 -15.38 -5.43
C LYS A 55 -6.74 -15.15 -4.48
N PRO A 56 -6.44 -16.10 -3.58
CA PRO A 56 -5.24 -16.01 -2.75
C PRO A 56 -3.99 -16.10 -3.63
N GLU A 57 -2.96 -15.38 -3.24
CA GLU A 57 -1.61 -15.51 -3.78
C GLU A 57 -0.77 -16.31 -2.77
N ARG A 58 0.04 -17.25 -3.24
CA ARG A 58 0.89 -18.04 -2.33
C ARG A 58 1.91 -17.11 -1.69
N THR A 59 1.87 -17.02 -0.36
CA THR A 59 2.78 -16.21 0.45
C THR A 59 3.33 -17.00 1.62
N GLY A 60 4.48 -16.57 2.15
CA GLY A 60 4.97 -17.06 3.43
C GLY A 60 4.17 -16.50 4.61
N ASN A 61 4.51 -16.91 5.83
CA ASN A 61 3.77 -16.51 7.05
C ASN A 61 3.80 -15.00 7.34
N ASN A 62 4.71 -14.25 6.70
CA ASN A 62 5.01 -12.84 6.98
C ASN A 62 4.18 -11.83 6.17
N SER A 63 3.36 -12.29 5.23
CA SER A 63 2.43 -11.45 4.47
C SER A 63 1.27 -12.29 3.97
N LYS A 64 0.07 -11.70 3.88
CA LYS A 64 -1.09 -12.30 3.24
C LYS A 64 -1.45 -11.48 2.01
N LYS A 65 -1.41 -12.12 0.84
CA LYS A 65 -1.72 -11.49 -0.44
C LYS A 65 -2.89 -12.17 -1.12
N PHE A 66 -3.72 -11.36 -1.77
CA PHE A 66 -4.81 -11.86 -2.59
C PHE A 66 -5.20 -10.84 -3.65
N TYR A 67 -5.83 -11.32 -4.71
CA TYR A 67 -6.38 -10.51 -5.78
C TYR A 67 -7.90 -10.43 -5.62
N VAL A 68 -8.44 -9.21 -5.61
CA VAL A 68 -9.86 -8.95 -5.77
C VAL A 68 -10.12 -8.75 -7.25
N LYS A 69 -10.79 -9.72 -7.88
CA LYS A 69 -11.09 -9.70 -9.31
C LYS A 69 -12.43 -9.05 -9.59
N TYR A 70 -12.49 -8.30 -10.66
CA TYR A 70 -13.69 -7.61 -11.13
C TYR A 70 -13.67 -7.46 -12.65
N ASN A 71 -14.82 -7.20 -13.25
CA ASN A 71 -14.89 -6.81 -14.66
C ASN A 71 -14.94 -5.29 -14.75
N GLY A 72 -14.10 -4.71 -15.62
CA GLY A 72 -14.17 -3.29 -15.96
C GLY A 72 -15.50 -2.94 -16.67
N PHE A 73 -15.74 -1.66 -16.88
CA PHE A 73 -16.96 -1.17 -17.54
C PHE A 73 -17.19 -1.78 -18.94
N ASN A 74 -16.10 -2.07 -19.66
CA ASN A 74 -16.12 -2.74 -20.97
C ASN A 74 -16.21 -4.29 -20.88
N GLY A 75 -16.42 -4.86 -19.69
CA GLY A 75 -16.43 -6.30 -19.45
C GLY A 75 -15.05 -6.96 -19.38
N SER A 76 -13.94 -6.22 -19.52
CA SER A 76 -12.61 -6.81 -19.47
C SER A 76 -12.25 -7.27 -18.05
N PRO A 77 -11.66 -8.47 -17.88
CA PRO A 77 -11.26 -8.95 -16.56
C PRO A 77 -10.10 -8.11 -16.00
N ASN A 78 -10.24 -7.68 -14.76
CA ASN A 78 -9.27 -6.85 -14.05
C ASN A 78 -9.13 -7.32 -12.59
N SER A 79 -8.10 -6.84 -11.89
CA SER A 79 -7.87 -7.19 -10.49
C SER A 79 -7.09 -6.13 -9.73
N VAL A 80 -7.48 -5.93 -8.47
CA VAL A 80 -6.67 -5.19 -7.50
C VAL A 80 -5.96 -6.20 -6.60
N ARG A 81 -4.63 -6.10 -6.49
CA ARG A 81 -3.87 -6.89 -5.52
C ARG A 81 -3.92 -6.20 -4.15
N VAL A 82 -4.18 -6.97 -3.11
CA VAL A 82 -4.08 -6.54 -1.71
C VAL A 82 -2.91 -7.26 -1.06
N ASP A 83 -1.99 -6.52 -0.45
CA ASP A 83 -0.85 -7.03 0.31
C ASP A 83 -0.97 -6.59 1.78
N LEU A 84 -1.13 -7.56 2.67
CA LEU A 84 -1.15 -7.36 4.11
C LEU A 84 0.19 -7.83 4.68
N SER A 85 1.12 -6.91 4.88
CA SER A 85 2.42 -7.17 5.51
C SER A 85 2.25 -7.34 7.01
N LEU A 86 2.65 -8.50 7.54
CA LEU A 86 2.58 -8.85 8.98
C LEU A 86 3.94 -8.76 9.68
N ARG A 87 5.02 -8.73 8.90
CA ARG A 87 6.39 -8.68 9.46
C ARG A 87 6.85 -7.27 9.80
N GLU A 88 6.51 -6.31 8.96
CA GLU A 88 7.02 -4.95 9.08
C GLU A 88 6.22 -4.20 10.15
N LYS A 89 6.90 -3.56 11.10
CA LYS A 89 6.22 -2.66 12.05
C LYS A 89 6.15 -1.24 11.49
N VAL A 90 5.09 -0.55 11.88
CA VAL A 90 4.97 0.90 11.67
C VAL A 90 5.77 1.59 12.78
N ILE A 91 6.74 2.42 12.40
CA ILE A 91 7.70 3.05 13.33
C ILE A 91 7.20 4.43 13.77
N ARG A 92 6.67 5.22 12.83
CA ARG A 92 6.09 6.53 13.12
C ARG A 92 4.60 6.43 13.29
N LYS A 93 4.02 7.27 14.14
CA LYS A 93 2.57 7.34 14.32
C LYS A 93 1.88 7.53 12.95
N PRO A 94 0.94 6.63 12.57
CA PRO A 94 0.15 6.80 11.35
C PRO A 94 -0.60 8.13 11.34
N LEU A 95 -0.73 8.71 10.15
CA LEU A 95 -1.51 9.92 9.92
C LEU A 95 -2.89 9.53 9.41
N TYR A 96 -3.96 10.03 10.04
CA TYR A 96 -5.31 9.88 9.53
C TYR A 96 -5.57 10.99 8.52
N MET A 97 -5.55 10.64 7.24
CA MET A 97 -5.63 11.59 6.14
C MET A 97 -6.83 11.27 5.24
N PRO A 98 -7.52 12.30 4.71
CA PRO A 98 -8.64 12.11 3.80
C PRO A 98 -8.18 11.42 2.51
N VAL A 99 -8.98 10.50 2.00
CA VAL A 99 -8.72 9.85 0.71
C VAL A 99 -9.05 10.79 -0.43
N LEU A 100 -8.08 11.02 -1.30
CA LEU A 100 -8.22 11.76 -2.56
C LEU A 100 -8.87 10.87 -3.62
N HIS A 101 -10.12 11.18 -3.95
CA HIS A 101 -10.86 10.50 -5.01
C HIS A 101 -11.71 11.49 -5.80
N ILE A 102 -12.00 11.12 -7.06
CA ILE A 102 -12.85 11.89 -7.97
C ILE A 102 -14.33 11.50 -7.88
N TYR A 103 -14.66 10.47 -7.09
CA TYR A 103 -16.01 9.94 -6.97
C TYR A 103 -16.86 10.76 -5.99
N GLU A 104 -18.13 10.98 -6.29
CA GLU A 104 -19.09 11.66 -5.41
C GLU A 104 -19.64 10.70 -4.34
N LEU A 105 -18.78 10.22 -3.44
CA LEU A 105 -19.15 9.20 -2.44
C LEU A 105 -19.95 9.76 -1.24
N GLY A 106 -20.39 11.03 -1.30
CA GLY A 106 -21.17 11.71 -0.27
C GLY A 106 -20.39 12.06 1.01
N ASN A 107 -19.46 11.19 1.45
CA ASN A 107 -18.67 11.35 2.65
C ASN A 107 -17.17 11.28 2.33
N GLN A 108 -16.41 12.26 2.82
CA GLN A 108 -14.95 12.12 2.92
C GLN A 108 -14.64 11.15 4.05
N PHE A 109 -13.81 10.14 3.77
CA PHE A 109 -13.30 9.22 4.78
C PHE A 109 -11.79 9.35 4.88
N ALA A 110 -11.29 9.24 6.10
CA ALA A 110 -9.87 9.26 6.40
C ALA A 110 -9.39 7.86 6.75
N ILE A 111 -8.19 7.51 6.30
CA ILE A 111 -7.58 6.21 6.59
C ILE A 111 -6.21 6.38 7.25
N PRO A 112 -5.86 5.52 8.23
CA PRO A 112 -4.53 5.54 8.84
C PRO A 112 -3.49 5.23 7.76
N THR A 113 -2.62 6.19 7.48
CA THR A 113 -1.63 6.13 6.41
C THR A 113 -0.23 6.31 6.99
N MET A 114 0.72 5.53 6.48
CA MET A 114 2.12 5.60 6.88
C MET A 114 2.70 6.99 6.58
N ASN A 115 3.49 7.50 7.51
CA ASN A 115 4.15 8.81 7.36
C ASN A 115 5.06 8.83 6.12
N LEU A 116 5.14 9.96 5.41
CA LEU A 116 5.93 10.13 4.19
C LEU A 116 7.41 9.76 4.36
N GLU A 117 8.02 10.14 5.48
CA GLU A 117 9.43 9.83 5.77
C GLU A 117 9.63 8.31 5.93
N GLU A 118 8.62 7.61 6.46
CA GLU A 118 8.65 6.17 6.61
C GLU A 118 8.36 5.43 5.29
N ILE A 119 7.46 5.96 4.46
CA ILE A 119 7.31 5.47 3.08
C ILE A 119 8.62 5.65 2.31
N MET A 120 9.28 6.81 2.43
CA MET A 120 10.59 7.06 1.82
C MET A 120 11.62 6.03 2.29
N ALA A 121 11.66 5.73 3.59
CA ALA A 121 12.54 4.70 4.13
C ALA A 121 12.25 3.29 3.55
N GLU A 122 10.99 2.91 3.39
CA GLU A 122 10.62 1.65 2.73
C GLU A 122 11.03 1.62 1.23
N LYS A 123 10.96 2.76 0.53
CA LYS A 123 11.41 2.85 -0.87
C LYS A 123 12.92 2.73 -1.01
N ILE A 124 13.69 3.41 -0.15
CA ILE A 124 15.15 3.27 -0.12
C ILE A 124 15.56 1.84 0.21
N ARG A 125 14.94 1.22 1.24
CA ARG A 125 15.14 -0.19 1.54
C ARG A 125 14.85 -1.09 0.33
N ALA A 126 13.75 -0.86 -0.37
CA ALA A 126 13.38 -1.65 -1.54
C ALA A 126 14.37 -1.49 -2.71
N LEU A 127 14.97 -0.30 -2.88
CA LEU A 127 16.03 -0.09 -3.88
C LEU A 127 17.30 -0.89 -3.58
N VAL A 128 17.64 -1.05 -2.30
CA VAL A 128 18.80 -1.85 -1.87
C VAL A 128 18.56 -3.35 -2.10
N TYR A 129 17.41 -3.86 -1.66
CA TYR A 129 17.14 -5.31 -1.65
C TYR A 129 16.46 -5.86 -2.91
N THR A 130 15.86 -4.99 -3.72
CA THR A 130 15.20 -5.38 -4.98
C THR A 130 15.61 -4.39 -6.05
N PRO A 131 16.91 -4.35 -6.40
CA PRO A 131 17.42 -3.43 -7.39
C PRO A 131 16.75 -3.68 -8.75
N GLY A 132 16.75 -2.65 -9.60
CA GLY A 132 16.13 -2.74 -10.92
C GLY A 132 14.60 -2.61 -10.91
N GLN A 133 14.02 -2.03 -9.86
CA GLN A 133 12.60 -1.68 -9.79
C GLN A 133 12.40 -0.18 -10.08
N PRO A 134 12.08 0.23 -11.32
CA PRO A 134 12.00 1.64 -11.70
C PRO A 134 10.96 2.42 -10.87
N ARG A 135 9.91 1.73 -10.41
CA ARG A 135 8.85 2.29 -9.56
C ARG A 135 9.38 2.79 -8.22
N HIS A 136 10.31 2.07 -7.58
CA HIS A 136 10.91 2.50 -6.32
C HIS A 136 11.87 3.68 -6.51
N LEU A 137 12.58 3.73 -7.64
CA LEU A 137 13.45 4.86 -8.00
C LEU A 137 12.61 6.12 -8.25
N TYR A 138 11.55 6.00 -9.05
CA TYR A 138 10.61 7.10 -9.29
C TYR A 138 10.02 7.63 -7.99
N ASP A 139 9.48 6.75 -7.13
CA ASP A 139 8.84 7.17 -5.89
C ASP A 139 9.85 7.90 -4.98
N SER A 140 11.09 7.38 -4.87
CA SER A 140 12.14 7.99 -4.04
C SER A 140 12.56 9.37 -4.56
N TRP A 141 12.75 9.50 -5.88
CA TRP A 141 13.05 10.78 -6.52
C TRP A 141 11.91 11.79 -6.34
N TYR A 142 10.66 11.35 -6.53
CA TYR A 142 9.49 12.21 -6.40
C TYR A 142 9.32 12.71 -4.96
N LEU A 143 9.55 11.84 -3.98
CA LEU A 143 9.49 12.21 -2.57
C LEU A 143 10.59 13.21 -2.20
N SER A 144 11.85 12.94 -2.57
CA SER A 144 12.98 13.79 -2.18
C SER A 144 13.06 15.09 -2.97
N VAL A 145 12.98 15.02 -4.29
CA VAL A 145 13.25 16.17 -5.18
C VAL A 145 12.01 17.03 -5.38
N GLN A 146 10.84 16.42 -5.58
CA GLN A 146 9.63 17.19 -5.87
C GLN A 146 8.89 17.65 -4.61
N ASN A 147 9.04 16.92 -3.49
CA ASN A 147 8.27 17.17 -2.27
C ASN A 147 9.12 17.39 -1.02
N ASN A 148 10.45 17.48 -1.16
CA ASN A 148 11.39 17.77 -0.06
C ASN A 148 11.24 16.82 1.15
N VAL A 149 10.80 15.58 0.92
CA VAL A 149 10.73 14.57 1.99
C VAL A 149 12.13 14.13 2.34
N LYS A 150 12.49 14.30 3.62
CA LYS A 150 13.82 13.97 4.12
C LYS A 150 14.03 12.46 4.18
N ILE A 151 15.21 12.01 3.77
CA ILE A 151 15.69 10.68 4.08
C ILE A 151 16.20 10.71 5.52
N ILE A 152 15.60 9.90 6.40
CA ILE A 152 16.00 9.79 7.80
C ILE A 152 16.79 8.48 7.96
N PRO A 153 18.13 8.55 8.14
CA PRO A 153 18.97 7.35 8.19
C PRO A 153 18.52 6.32 9.23
N SER A 154 18.20 6.76 10.45
CA SER A 154 17.72 5.86 11.52
C SER A 154 16.42 5.12 11.17
N LEU A 155 15.55 5.73 10.36
CA LEU A 155 14.32 5.12 9.90
C LEU A 155 14.59 4.09 8.79
N VAL A 156 15.53 4.40 7.89
CA VAL A 156 16.02 3.47 6.86
C VAL A 156 16.67 2.24 7.52
N GLU A 157 17.59 2.46 8.46
CA GLU A 157 18.24 1.39 9.23
C GLU A 157 17.23 0.51 9.96
N SER A 158 16.25 1.13 10.63
CA SER A 158 15.18 0.38 11.30
C SER A 158 14.32 -0.43 10.34
N LYS A 159 14.09 0.05 9.12
CA LYS A 159 13.37 -0.70 8.09
C LYS A 159 14.20 -1.83 7.50
N ILE A 160 15.52 -1.64 7.38
CA ILE A 160 16.48 -2.64 6.90
C ILE A 160 16.66 -3.76 7.92
N SER A 161 16.76 -3.46 9.21
CA SER A 161 17.04 -4.45 10.26
C SER A 161 16.03 -5.59 10.34
N PHE A 162 14.80 -5.39 9.85
CA PHE A 162 13.80 -6.46 9.67
C PHE A 162 14.24 -7.61 8.73
N TYR A 163 15.36 -7.44 8.02
CA TYR A 163 15.98 -8.42 7.15
C TYR A 163 17.25 -9.07 7.75
N ASN A 164 17.54 -8.86 9.05
CA ASN A 164 18.70 -9.39 9.77
C ASN A 164 20.07 -8.95 9.22
N GLU A 165 20.20 -7.71 8.74
CA GLU A 165 21.50 -7.18 8.32
C GLU A 165 21.71 -5.76 8.85
N SER A 166 22.89 -5.53 9.43
CA SER A 166 23.38 -4.20 9.85
C SER A 166 24.10 -3.54 8.68
N PHE A 167 23.83 -2.25 8.43
CA PHE A 167 24.65 -1.43 7.54
C PHE A 167 26.06 -1.34 8.12
N SER A 168 27.05 -1.91 7.42
CA SER A 168 28.49 -1.75 7.72
C SER A 168 29.10 -0.70 6.81
#